data_AF-A0A1Y4SGI9-F1
#
_entry.id   AF-A0A1Y4SGI9-F1
#
_cell.length_a   1.000
_cell.length_b   1.000
_cell.length_c   1.000
_cell.angle_alpha   90.00
_cell.angle_beta   90.00
_cell.angle_gamma   90.00
#
_symmetry.space_group_name_H-M   'P 1'
#
loop_
_entity.id
_entity.type
_entity.pdbx_description
1 polymer ?
#
loop_
_entity_poly.entity_id
_entity_poly.type
_entity_poly.pdbx_seq_one_letter_code
_entity_poly.pdbx_strand_id
1 'polypeptide(L)'
;MKKEKEAYKCPICGWLPQRGEKGRRWTHCPNCLSGIHKENGEGLECGGTLEPVGVWVKSDREWEIIQRCSLCGEMVSDPMSEDDSPVKVLSIASKPLSEPPFPVERMEELTRMMGGRGDLGGYYYEQRK
;
A
#
# COMPACT_ATOMS: atom_id res chain seq x y z
N MET A 1 36.82 -19.93 -6.41
CA MET A 1 35.98 -19.09 -7.30
C MET A 1 35.03 -18.28 -6.43
N LYS A 2 35.12 -16.94 -6.43
CA LYS A 2 34.16 -16.08 -5.73
C LYS A 2 32.85 -16.13 -6.52
N LYS A 3 31.80 -16.74 -5.97
CA LYS A 3 30.44 -16.60 -6.52
C LYS A 3 30.09 -15.12 -6.40
N GLU A 4 30.04 -14.41 -7.52
CA GLU A 4 29.39 -13.10 -7.56
C GLU A 4 27.96 -13.31 -7.08
N LYS A 5 27.56 -12.60 -6.02
CA LYS A 5 26.14 -12.57 -5.61
C LYS A 5 25.36 -11.96 -6.77
N GLU A 6 24.47 -12.75 -7.35
CA GLU A 6 23.54 -12.30 -8.37
C GLU A 6 22.82 -11.04 -7.87
N ALA A 7 22.65 -10.06 -8.76
CA ALA A 7 21.88 -8.87 -8.43
C ALA A 7 20.45 -9.31 -8.09
N TYR A 8 19.89 -8.82 -6.98
CA TYR A 8 18.51 -9.10 -6.62
C TYR A 8 17.60 -8.74 -7.79
N LYS A 9 16.73 -9.66 -8.19
CA LYS A 9 15.66 -9.40 -9.14
C LYS A 9 14.35 -9.69 -8.45
N CYS A 10 13.46 -8.71 -8.39
CA CYS A 10 12.15 -8.91 -7.79
C CYS A 10 11.41 -10.03 -8.56
N PRO A 11 10.98 -11.12 -7.90
CA PRO A 11 10.29 -12.21 -8.58
C PRO A 11 8.87 -11.84 -9.03
N ILE A 12 8.33 -10.72 -8.54
CA ILE A 12 6.97 -10.24 -8.83
C ILE A 12 6.97 -9.28 -10.03
N CYS A 13 7.78 -8.22 -9.99
CA CYS A 13 7.78 -7.19 -11.04
C CYS A 13 9.05 -7.14 -11.90
N GLY A 14 10.08 -7.94 -11.58
CA GLY A 14 11.34 -7.97 -12.32
C GLY A 14 12.29 -6.80 -12.07
N TRP A 15 11.96 -5.88 -11.16
CA TRP A 15 12.82 -4.74 -10.80
C TRP A 15 14.22 -5.19 -10.32
N LEU A 16 15.23 -4.41 -10.69
CA LEU A 16 16.63 -4.61 -10.36
C LEU A 16 17.16 -3.38 -9.59
N PRO A 17 17.84 -3.56 -8.44
CA PRO A 17 18.48 -2.48 -7.70
C PRO A 17 19.60 -1.82 -8.49
N GLN A 18 19.93 -0.58 -8.12
CA GLN A 18 21.05 0.12 -8.71
C GLN A 18 22.40 -0.51 -8.32
N ARG A 19 23.42 -0.25 -9.15
CA ARG A 19 24.77 -0.81 -8.98
C ARG A 19 25.43 -0.18 -7.75
N GLY A 20 25.30 -0.83 -6.59
CA GLY A 20 25.81 -0.35 -5.30
C GLY A 20 24.92 -0.72 -4.12
N GLU A 21 23.64 -0.99 -4.37
CA GLU A 21 22.64 -1.44 -3.38
C GLU A 21 22.72 -2.95 -3.11
N LYS A 22 23.75 -3.62 -3.64
CA LYS A 22 23.96 -5.06 -3.48
C LYS A 22 24.17 -5.40 -2.00
N GLY A 23 23.16 -5.98 -1.38
CA GLY A 23 23.20 -6.43 0.02
C GLY A 23 22.18 -5.77 0.93
N ARG A 24 21.45 -4.75 0.47
CA ARG A 24 20.30 -4.22 1.20
C ARG A 24 19.22 -5.31 1.25
N ARG A 25 18.69 -5.56 2.45
CA ARG A 25 17.61 -6.54 2.67
C ARG A 25 16.31 -5.78 2.83
N TRP A 26 15.57 -5.65 1.73
CA TRP A 26 14.23 -5.09 1.77
C TRP A 26 13.22 -6.14 2.25
N THR A 27 12.21 -5.71 3.00
CA THR A 27 11.07 -6.54 3.39
C THR A 27 10.05 -6.68 2.25
N HIS A 28 10.00 -5.67 1.37
CA HIS A 28 9.24 -5.65 0.12
C HIS A 28 10.06 -5.04 -1.02
N CYS A 29 9.66 -5.24 -2.28
CA CYS A 29 10.33 -4.63 -3.42
C CYS A 29 10.05 -3.12 -3.48
N PRO A 30 11.06 -2.24 -3.56
CA PRO A 30 10.83 -0.78 -3.61
C PRO A 30 9.97 -0.30 -4.79
N ASN A 31 9.94 -1.06 -5.89
CA ASN A 31 9.17 -0.68 -7.08
C ASN A 31 7.70 -1.12 -7.04
N CYS A 32 7.42 -2.40 -6.72
CA CYS A 32 6.05 -2.92 -6.72
C CYS A 32 5.42 -3.05 -5.33
N LEU A 33 6.22 -2.85 -4.28
CA LEU A 33 5.85 -2.93 -2.86
C LEU A 33 5.37 -4.33 -2.43
N SER A 34 5.66 -5.36 -3.23
CA SER A 34 5.35 -6.74 -2.91
C SER A 34 6.50 -7.40 -2.15
N GLY A 35 6.18 -8.18 -1.12
CA GLY A 35 7.13 -9.00 -0.36
C GLY A 35 6.90 -10.50 -0.55
N ILE A 36 7.70 -11.31 0.14
CA ILE A 36 7.46 -12.76 0.27
C ILE A 36 7.20 -13.06 1.74
N HIS A 37 6.03 -13.64 2.01
CA HIS A 37 5.63 -14.07 3.33
C HIS A 37 6.38 -15.36 3.70
N LYS A 38 7.29 -15.30 4.67
CA LYS A 38 8.16 -16.43 4.99
C LYS A 38 7.46 -17.47 5.85
N GLU A 39 6.90 -17.00 6.96
CA GLU A 39 6.23 -17.82 7.96
C GLU A 39 4.91 -17.14 8.31
N ASN A 40 3.89 -17.93 8.64
CA ASN A 40 2.62 -17.40 9.14
C ASN A 40 2.66 -17.15 10.66
N GLY A 41 1.58 -16.60 11.22
CA GLY A 41 1.43 -16.37 12.66
C GLY A 41 1.55 -17.61 13.56
N GLU A 42 1.54 -18.83 12.99
CA GLU A 42 1.78 -20.10 13.68
C GLU A 42 3.24 -20.58 13.56
N GLY A 43 4.11 -19.83 12.87
CA GLY A 43 5.50 -20.19 12.60
C GLY A 43 5.68 -21.25 11.50
N LEU A 44 4.64 -21.52 10.70
CA LEU A 44 4.71 -22.46 9.57
C LEU A 44 5.17 -21.74 8.30
N GLU A 45 6.05 -22.38 7.52
CA GLU A 45 6.50 -21.85 6.22
C GLU A 45 5.30 -21.56 5.30
N CYS A 46 5.27 -20.36 4.71
CA CYS A 46 4.20 -19.89 3.85
C CYS A 46 4.65 -19.78 2.39
N GLY A 47 5.62 -18.91 2.11
CA GLY A 47 6.11 -18.63 0.75
C GLY A 47 5.14 -17.80 -0.13
N GLY A 48 4.01 -17.35 0.42
CA GLY A 48 3.02 -16.54 -0.31
C GLY A 48 3.54 -15.15 -0.68
N THR A 49 2.92 -14.52 -1.68
CA THR A 49 3.25 -13.13 -2.04
C THR A 49 2.51 -12.18 -1.09
N LEU A 50 3.24 -11.23 -0.52
CA LEU A 50 2.66 -10.11 0.22
C LEU A 50 2.24 -9.05 -0.78
N GLU A 51 0.93 -8.94 -1.02
CA GLU A 51 0.34 -7.94 -1.90
C GLU A 51 0.09 -6.66 -1.11
N PRO A 52 0.55 -5.49 -1.59
CA PRO A 52 0.27 -4.22 -0.91
C PRO A 52 -1.20 -3.84 -1.12
N VAL A 53 -1.95 -3.72 -0.02
CA VAL A 53 -3.41 -3.50 -0.03
C VAL A 53 -3.83 -2.18 0.62
N GLY A 54 -2.94 -1.54 1.36
CA GLY A 54 -3.23 -0.26 2.01
C GLY A 54 -1.96 0.45 2.46
N VAL A 55 -2.15 1.67 2.94
CA VAL A 55 -1.12 2.47 3.60
C VAL A 55 -1.66 2.96 4.93
N TRP A 56 -0.80 3.05 5.94
CA TRP A 56 -1.13 3.62 7.23
C TRP A 56 -0.18 4.78 7.54
N VAL A 57 -0.75 5.96 7.76
CA VAL A 57 -0.01 7.12 8.28
C VAL A 57 -0.17 7.16 9.79
N LYS A 58 0.92 6.95 10.53
CA LYS A 58 0.97 7.04 11.99
C LYS A 58 1.12 8.49 12.45
N SER A 59 1.05 8.73 13.77
CA SER A 59 1.52 9.99 14.36
C SER A 59 2.97 10.24 13.94
N ASP A 60 3.35 11.50 13.75
CA ASP A 60 4.70 11.91 13.33
C ASP A 60 5.08 11.63 11.87
N ARG A 61 4.10 11.42 10.99
CA ARG A 61 4.31 11.21 9.53
C ARG A 61 5.16 9.98 9.21
N GLU A 62 5.17 8.97 10.09
CA GLU A 62 5.66 7.65 9.75
C GLU A 62 4.62 6.92 8.89
N TRP A 63 5.06 6.29 7.81
CA TRP A 63 4.19 5.57 6.88
C TRP A 63 4.50 4.08 6.94
N GLU A 64 3.46 3.26 6.97
CA GLU A 64 3.57 1.82 6.79
C GLU A 64 2.78 1.38 5.56
N ILE A 65 3.30 0.35 4.90
CA ILE A 65 2.63 -0.36 3.81
C ILE A 65 1.94 -1.56 4.44
N ILE A 66 0.62 -1.62 4.30
CA ILE A 66 -0.18 -2.76 4.73
C ILE A 66 -0.20 -3.77 3.60
N GLN A 67 0.17 -5.00 3.89
CA GLN A 67 0.23 -6.09 2.92
C GLN A 67 -0.63 -7.27 3.36
N ARG A 68 -1.24 -7.94 2.38
CA ARG A 68 -1.99 -9.18 2.56
C ARG A 68 -1.25 -10.32 1.88
N CYS A 69 -1.03 -11.41 2.59
CA CYS A 69 -0.53 -12.64 1.97
C CYS A 69 -1.59 -13.24 1.05
N SER A 70 -1.26 -13.44 -0.23
CA SER A 70 -2.16 -14.06 -1.20
C SER A 70 -2.43 -15.55 -0.95
N LEU A 71 -1.59 -16.21 -0.13
CA LEU A 71 -1.72 -17.63 0.19
C LEU A 71 -2.49 -17.88 1.49
N CYS A 72 -2.02 -17.35 2.62
CA CYS A 72 -2.66 -17.59 3.93
C CYS A 72 -3.65 -16.49 4.35
N GLY A 73 -3.67 -15.35 3.66
CA GLY A 73 -4.55 -14.22 4.00
C GLY A 73 -4.08 -13.35 5.15
N GLU A 74 -2.94 -13.67 5.79
CA GLU A 74 -2.39 -12.88 6.89
C GLU A 74 -2.06 -11.45 6.47
N MET A 75 -2.31 -10.52 7.38
CA MET A 75 -2.06 -9.09 7.20
C MET A 75 -0.82 -8.69 7.97
N VAL A 76 0.15 -8.09 7.29
CA VAL A 76 1.38 -7.57 7.88
C VAL A 76 1.54 -6.10 7.53
N SER A 77 2.28 -5.35 8.34
CA SER A 77 2.69 -3.99 8.01
C SER A 77 4.20 -3.85 8.09
N ASP A 78 4.77 -3.17 7.09
CA ASP A 78 6.19 -2.86 7.02
C ASP A 78 6.37 -1.34 6.90
N PRO A 79 7.41 -0.76 7.53
CA PRO A 79 7.74 0.65 7.35
C PRO A 79 8.04 0.96 5.89
N MET A 80 7.51 2.09 5.41
CA MET A 80 7.91 2.66 4.13
C MET A 80 9.39 3.10 4.20
N SER A 81 10.13 2.85 3.12
CA SER A 81 11.52 3.25 2.95
C SER A 81 11.67 4.41 1.95
N GLU A 82 12.81 5.11 2.00
CA GLU A 82 13.14 6.16 1.02
C GLU A 82 13.33 5.62 -0.40
N ASP A 83 13.59 4.31 -0.55
CA ASP A 83 13.76 3.68 -1.87
C ASP A 83 12.40 3.43 -2.55
N ASP A 84 11.29 3.48 -1.79
CA ASP A 84 9.99 3.06 -2.26
C ASP A 84 9.43 4.04 -3.30
N SER A 85 8.82 3.49 -4.35
CA SER A 85 8.21 4.28 -5.42
C SER A 85 7.05 5.11 -4.86
N PRO A 86 7.15 6.46 -4.81
CA PRO A 86 6.09 7.30 -4.26
C PRO A 86 4.81 7.22 -5.11
N VAL A 87 4.96 6.99 -6.42
CA VAL A 87 3.83 6.78 -7.34
C VAL A 87 3.09 5.48 -7.00
N LYS A 88 3.82 4.40 -6.64
CA LYS A 88 3.19 3.13 -6.29
C LYS A 88 2.45 3.24 -4.95
N VAL A 89 3.06 3.89 -3.96
CA VAL A 89 2.41 4.18 -2.67
C VAL A 89 1.13 4.99 -2.87
N LEU A 90 1.19 6.07 -3.64
CA LEU A 90 0.00 6.89 -3.95
C LEU A 90 -1.08 6.09 -4.68
N SER A 91 -0.72 5.18 -5.58
CA SER A 91 -1.69 4.33 -6.28
C SER A 91 -2.47 3.41 -5.34
N ILE A 92 -1.83 2.93 -4.26
CA ILE A 92 -2.49 2.11 -3.23
C ILE A 92 -3.42 2.98 -2.39
N ALA A 93 -2.93 4.14 -1.94
CA ALA A 93 -3.70 5.08 -1.13
C ALA A 93 -4.97 5.61 -1.85
N SER A 94 -4.89 5.81 -3.16
CA SER A 94 -5.98 6.34 -3.99
C SER A 94 -6.98 5.30 -4.48
N LYS A 95 -6.71 4.00 -4.26
CA LYS A 95 -7.56 2.92 -4.78
C LYS A 95 -9.02 3.01 -4.31
N PRO A 96 -9.33 3.27 -3.02
CA PRO A 96 -10.72 3.41 -2.58
C PRO A 96 -11.46 4.58 -3.22
N LEU A 97 -10.75 5.64 -3.62
CA LEU A 97 -11.32 6.79 -4.30
C LEU A 97 -11.57 6.52 -5.79
N SER A 98 -10.73 5.68 -6.40
CA SER A 98 -10.80 5.35 -7.83
C SER A 98 -11.76 4.19 -8.12
N GLU A 99 -11.97 3.30 -7.14
CA GLU A 99 -12.85 2.13 -7.22
C GLU A 99 -13.82 2.11 -6.00
N PRO A 100 -14.69 3.12 -5.86
CA PRO A 100 -15.58 3.23 -4.71
C PRO A 100 -16.62 2.09 -4.69
N PRO A 101 -17.03 1.58 -3.51
CA PRO A 101 -18.03 0.51 -3.40
C PRO A 101 -19.48 1.01 -3.62
N PHE A 102 -19.66 2.26 -4.04
CA PHE A 102 -20.95 2.91 -4.29
C PHE A 102 -20.81 3.92 -5.44
N PRO A 103 -21.92 4.25 -6.13
CA PRO A 103 -21.90 5.22 -7.23
C PRO A 103 -21.70 6.64 -6.68
N VAL A 104 -20.48 7.16 -6.79
CA VAL A 104 -20.11 8.52 -6.34
C VAL A 104 -20.88 9.59 -7.13
N GLU A 105 -21.33 9.27 -8.33
CA GLU A 105 -22.16 10.16 -9.16
C GLU A 105 -23.54 10.42 -8.55
N ARG A 106 -23.98 9.58 -7.60
CA ARG A 106 -25.29 9.66 -6.93
C ARG A 106 -25.21 10.10 -5.47
N MET A 107 -24.13 10.79 -5.07
CA MET A 107 -23.90 11.24 -3.69
C MET A 107 -25.08 12.03 -3.08
N GLU A 108 -25.77 12.87 -3.86
CA GLU A 108 -26.91 13.65 -3.35
C GLU A 108 -28.07 12.75 -2.90
N GLU A 109 -28.42 11.76 -3.73
CA GLU A 109 -29.48 10.80 -3.43
C GLU A 109 -29.11 9.92 -2.23
N LEU A 110 -27.85 9.46 -2.18
CA LEU A 110 -27.32 8.68 -1.05
C LEU A 110 -27.41 9.49 0.26
N THR A 111 -27.03 10.77 0.25
CA THR A 111 -27.12 11.67 1.40
C THR A 111 -28.58 11.88 1.85
N ARG A 112 -29.51 12.02 0.90
CA ARG A 112 -30.94 12.15 1.18
C ARG A 112 -31.50 10.88 1.83
N MET A 113 -31.12 9.70 1.33
CA MET A 113 -31.51 8.39 1.91
C MET A 113 -30.96 8.20 3.33
N MET A 114 -29.81 8.76 3.66
CA MET A 114 -29.23 8.78 5.02
C MET A 114 -29.89 9.81 5.97
N GLY A 115 -31.07 10.34 5.61
CA GLY A 115 -31.83 11.27 6.43
C GLY A 115 -31.42 12.73 6.29
N GLY A 116 -30.67 13.09 5.23
CA GLY A 116 -30.41 14.49 4.85
C GLY A 116 -29.58 15.30 5.86
N ARG A 117 -28.98 14.66 6.88
CA ARG A 117 -28.16 15.34 7.90
C ARG A 117 -26.80 15.83 7.41
N GLY A 118 -26.49 15.64 6.12
CA GLY A 118 -25.29 16.16 5.46
C GLY A 118 -25.47 17.59 4.92
N ASP A 119 -26.26 18.43 5.59
CA ASP A 119 -26.40 19.84 5.21
C ASP A 119 -25.06 20.57 5.39
N LEU A 120 -24.45 20.96 4.26
CA LEU A 120 -23.19 21.70 4.17
C LEU A 120 -23.43 23.22 4.01
N GLY A 121 -24.62 23.74 4.34
CA GLY A 121 -25.04 25.13 4.07
C GLY A 121 -24.08 26.25 4.50
N GLY A 122 -23.07 25.97 5.35
CA GLY A 122 -21.98 26.90 5.69
C GLY A 122 -20.69 26.80 4.86
N TYR A 123 -20.41 25.66 4.21
CA TYR A 123 -19.07 25.38 3.63
C TYR A 123 -18.70 26.34 2.47
N TYR A 124 -19.69 26.75 1.66
CA TYR A 124 -19.49 27.72 0.57
C TYR A 124 -19.58 29.19 1.02
N TYR A 125 -20.06 29.45 2.24
CA TYR A 125 -20.20 30.81 2.77
C TYR A 125 -18.90 31.31 3.45
N GLU A 126 -18.09 30.39 4.00
CA GLU A 126 -16.82 30.72 4.68
C GLU A 126 -15.62 30.87 3.73
N GLN A 127 -15.62 30.20 2.57
CA GLN A 127 -14.53 30.27 1.59
C GLN A 127 -14.46 31.60 0.78
N ARG A 128 -15.42 32.51 0.99
CA ARG A 128 -15.47 33.83 0.33
C ARG A 128 -15.06 34.99 1.25
N LYS A 129 -14.47 34.72 2.42
CA LYS A 129 -13.86 35.74 3.29
C LYS A 129 -12.35 35.68 3.26
#